data_AF-A0ABD6EF87-F1
#
_entry.id   AF-A0ABD6EF87-F1
#
_cell.length_a   1.000
_cell.length_b   1.000
_cell.length_c   1.000
_cell.angle_alpha   90.00
_cell.angle_beta   90.00
_cell.angle_gamma   90.00
#
_symmetry.space_group_name_H-M   'P 1'
#
loop_
_entity.id
_entity.type
_entity.pdbx_description
1 polymer ?
#
loop_
_entity_poly.entity_id
_entity_poly.type
_entity_poly.pdbx_seq_one_letter_code
_entity_poly.pdbx_strand_id
1 'polypeptide(L)'
;MHTIGDLQPFSYFGQQGDNEENMYSDTNNVFATRLTFNEEQHTYMTLSGSRRAANVRERKRMCSINVAFANLRHIIPTFPYERRLSKIDTLNLAIAYISLLEDILHRDVDDPYEYLQRSVMMARRGDRRAPLWSTSDLIARLSWINWKILGIKPIS
;
A
#
# COMPACT_ATOMS: atom_id res chain seq x y z
N MET A 1 -56.33 -21.76 -26.87
CA MET A 1 -56.90 -20.48 -27.32
C MET A 1 -55.77 -19.47 -27.27
N HIS A 2 -54.98 -19.37 -28.34
CA HIS A 2 -55.17 -18.51 -29.53
C HIS A 2 -54.36 -17.20 -29.40
N THR A 3 -53.11 -17.32 -29.85
CA THR A 3 -52.32 -16.50 -30.78
C THR A 3 -52.87 -15.21 -31.40
N ILE A 4 -51.88 -14.35 -31.77
CA ILE A 4 -51.81 -13.35 -32.88
C ILE A 4 -52.39 -11.95 -32.54
N GLY A 5 -51.80 -10.82 -32.92
CA GLY A 5 -50.77 -10.51 -33.94
C GLY A 5 -50.11 -9.16 -33.65
N ASP A 6 -48.85 -8.97 -34.07
CA ASP A 6 -48.43 -8.29 -35.32
C ASP A 6 -48.26 -6.78 -35.04
N LEU A 7 -47.25 -6.02 -35.49
CA LEU A 7 -46.60 -5.92 -36.79
C LEU A 7 -45.26 -5.17 -36.61
N GLN A 8 -44.19 -5.61 -37.27
CA GLN A 8 -43.32 -4.71 -38.05
C GLN A 8 -43.90 -4.73 -39.48
N PRO A 9 -43.78 -3.73 -40.40
CA PRO A 9 -42.52 -3.02 -40.74
C PRO A 9 -42.70 -1.60 -41.34
N PHE A 10 -41.59 -1.08 -41.91
CA PHE A 10 -41.45 -0.11 -43.01
C PHE A 10 -40.94 1.32 -42.70
N SER A 11 -39.73 1.52 -43.22
CA SER A 11 -39.15 2.74 -43.77
C SER A 11 -40.11 3.58 -44.63
N TYR A 12 -40.10 4.89 -44.39
CA TYR A 12 -40.58 5.95 -45.29
C TYR A 12 -39.64 7.14 -45.05
N PHE A 13 -38.57 7.35 -45.82
CA PHE A 13 -38.52 7.88 -47.19
C PHE A 13 -39.50 9.04 -47.40
N GLY A 14 -38.98 10.28 -47.49
CA GLY A 14 -39.77 11.43 -47.93
C GLY A 14 -39.43 12.73 -47.20
N GLN A 15 -38.30 13.32 -47.56
CA GLN A 15 -38.08 14.76 -47.41
C GLN A 15 -38.91 15.54 -48.44
N GLN A 16 -39.55 16.62 -48.01
CA GLN A 16 -39.66 17.90 -48.74
C GLN A 16 -39.86 18.94 -47.63
N GLY A 17 -38.92 19.87 -47.41
CA GLY A 17 -38.92 21.19 -48.03
C GLY A 17 -39.95 22.07 -47.31
N ASP A 18 -39.65 23.21 -46.68
CA ASP A 18 -38.90 24.33 -47.22
C ASP A 18 -38.44 25.26 -46.08
N ASN A 19 -37.17 25.70 -46.11
CA ASN A 19 -36.85 27.10 -46.36
C ASN A 19 -35.34 27.35 -46.20
N GLU A 20 -34.81 27.89 -47.29
CA GLU A 20 -33.44 28.27 -47.57
C GLU A 20 -33.00 29.46 -46.71
N GLU A 21 -31.76 29.44 -46.22
CA GLU A 21 -30.91 30.62 -46.34
C GLU A 21 -29.44 30.20 -46.41
N ASN A 22 -28.80 30.72 -47.45
CA ASN A 22 -27.59 30.26 -48.11
C ASN A 22 -26.35 30.95 -47.50
N MET A 23 -25.27 30.25 -47.17
CA MET A 23 -24.02 30.95 -46.86
C MET A 23 -22.74 30.11 -47.07
N TYR A 24 -22.13 30.31 -48.24
CA TYR A 24 -20.73 30.12 -48.65
C TYR A 24 -20.12 28.70 -48.68
N SER A 25 -19.64 28.40 -49.89
CA SER A 25 -18.50 27.56 -50.21
C SER A 25 -17.34 27.71 -49.23
N ASP A 26 -16.85 26.60 -48.68
CA ASP A 26 -15.41 26.44 -48.45
C ASP A 26 -15.05 24.96 -48.34
N THR A 27 -14.64 24.36 -49.46
CA THR A 27 -14.00 23.04 -49.51
C THR A 27 -12.61 23.02 -48.83
N ASN A 28 -12.23 24.13 -48.19
CA ASN A 28 -10.97 24.30 -47.47
C ASN A 28 -11.04 23.86 -45.99
N ASN A 29 -12.21 23.54 -45.43
CA ASN A 29 -12.34 23.20 -44.02
C ASN A 29 -12.08 21.70 -43.73
N VAL A 30 -12.43 20.77 -44.62
CA VAL A 30 -12.35 19.32 -44.35
C VAL A 30 -10.92 18.83 -44.07
N PHE A 31 -9.91 19.44 -44.70
CA PHE A 31 -8.49 19.15 -44.42
C PHE A 31 -8.04 19.74 -43.07
N ALA A 32 -8.47 20.95 -42.72
CA ALA A 32 -8.16 21.59 -41.45
C ALA A 32 -8.82 20.86 -40.27
N THR A 33 -10.07 20.40 -40.41
CA THR A 33 -10.75 19.60 -39.38
C THR A 33 -10.10 18.23 -39.17
N ARG A 34 -9.52 17.62 -40.21
CA ARG A 34 -8.77 16.34 -40.07
C ARG A 34 -7.41 16.51 -39.38
N LEU A 35 -6.76 17.65 -39.51
CA LEU A 35 -5.47 17.91 -38.85
C LEU A 35 -5.63 18.14 -37.35
N THR A 36 -6.62 18.95 -36.93
CA THR A 36 -6.88 19.24 -35.52
C THR A 36 -7.47 18.04 -34.77
N PHE A 37 -8.35 17.25 -35.43
CA PHE A 37 -8.94 16.04 -34.83
C PHE A 37 -7.90 14.92 -34.61
N ASN A 38 -6.88 14.80 -35.47
CA ASN A 38 -5.80 13.84 -35.30
C ASN A 38 -4.81 14.23 -34.19
N GLU A 39 -4.58 15.53 -33.99
CA GLU A 39 -3.64 16.05 -32.99
C GLU A 39 -4.16 15.90 -31.55
N GLU A 40 -5.47 16.07 -31.35
CA GLU A 40 -6.13 15.79 -30.07
C GLU A 40 -6.11 14.30 -29.74
N GLN A 41 -6.49 13.43 -30.69
CA GLN A 41 -6.48 11.97 -30.48
C GLN A 41 -5.08 11.42 -30.18
N HIS A 42 -4.04 11.93 -30.86
CA HIS A 42 -2.65 11.55 -30.62
C HIS A 42 -2.15 12.06 -29.26
N THR A 43 -2.58 13.25 -28.83
CA THR A 43 -2.29 13.79 -27.50
C THR A 43 -2.98 12.98 -26.39
N TYR A 44 -4.24 12.57 -26.55
CA TYR A 44 -4.92 11.68 -25.59
C TYR A 44 -4.31 10.28 -25.54
N MET A 45 -3.88 9.71 -26.68
CA MET A 45 -3.12 8.46 -26.70
C MET A 45 -1.74 8.59 -26.02
N THR A 46 -1.05 9.71 -26.24
CA THR A 46 0.27 9.97 -25.64
C THR A 46 0.14 10.24 -24.13
N LEU A 47 -0.87 10.98 -23.70
CA LEU A 47 -1.19 11.23 -22.30
C LEU A 47 -1.68 9.98 -21.58
N SER A 48 -2.48 9.13 -22.23
CA SER A 48 -2.90 7.84 -21.67
C SER A 48 -1.71 6.87 -21.56
N GLY A 49 -0.80 6.86 -22.53
CA GLY A 49 0.49 6.17 -22.47
C GLY A 49 1.38 6.69 -21.34
N SER A 50 1.49 8.00 -21.16
CA SER A 50 2.26 8.65 -20.09
C SER A 50 1.67 8.37 -18.70
N ARG A 51 0.34 8.45 -18.55
CA ARG A 51 -0.38 8.08 -17.31
C ARG A 51 -0.20 6.60 -16.99
N ARG A 52 -0.31 5.72 -17.99
CA ARG A 52 -0.10 4.28 -17.80
C ARG A 52 1.35 3.99 -17.41
N ALA A 53 2.32 4.65 -18.05
CA ALA A 53 3.73 4.55 -17.68
C ALA A 53 4.00 5.06 -16.26
N ALA A 54 3.40 6.17 -15.86
CA ALA A 54 3.47 6.71 -14.50
C ALA A 54 2.89 5.74 -13.47
N ASN A 55 1.70 5.18 -13.73
CA ASN A 55 1.07 4.18 -12.87
C ASN A 55 1.92 2.92 -12.71
N VAL A 56 2.57 2.46 -13.79
CA VAL A 56 3.50 1.31 -13.73
C VAL A 56 4.71 1.63 -12.87
N ARG A 57 5.31 2.82 -13.03
CA ARG A 57 6.44 3.25 -12.18
C ARG A 57 6.03 3.30 -10.71
N GLU A 58 4.86 3.84 -10.41
CA GLU A 58 4.40 3.94 -9.03
C GLU A 58 4.12 2.58 -8.41
N ARG A 59 3.49 1.66 -9.15
CA ARG A 59 3.31 0.28 -8.71
C ARG A 59 4.63 -0.41 -8.42
N LYS A 60 5.66 -0.20 -9.26
CA LYS A 60 7.02 -0.73 -9.00
C LYS A 60 7.63 -0.14 -7.73
N ARG A 61 7.51 1.18 -7.54
CA ARG A 61 7.97 1.87 -6.31
C ARG A 61 7.30 1.29 -5.06
N MET A 62 5.97 1.15 -5.09
CA MET A 62 5.20 0.57 -3.99
C MET A 62 5.52 -0.90 -3.76
N CYS A 63 5.75 -1.69 -4.81
CA CYS A 63 6.20 -3.07 -4.69
C CYS A 63 7.54 -3.17 -3.95
N SER A 64 8.52 -2.35 -4.34
CA SER A 64 9.83 -2.28 -3.67
C SER A 64 9.70 -1.94 -2.18
N ILE A 65 8.84 -0.99 -1.82
CA ILE A 65 8.56 -0.64 -0.42
C ILE A 65 7.94 -1.82 0.33
N ASN A 66 6.97 -2.51 -0.27
CA ASN A 66 6.31 -3.65 0.36
C ASN A 66 7.26 -4.83 0.58
N VAL A 67 8.23 -5.04 -0.32
CA VAL A 67 9.31 -6.02 -0.15
C VAL A 67 10.21 -5.63 1.02
N ALA A 68 10.66 -4.36 1.10
CA ALA A 68 11.44 -3.89 2.24
C ALA A 68 10.70 -4.06 3.58
N PHE A 69 9.41 -3.77 3.62
CA PHE A 69 8.56 -4.02 4.79
C PHE A 69 8.41 -5.52 5.12
N ALA A 70 8.46 -6.41 4.13
CA ALA A 70 8.44 -7.86 4.38
C ALA A 70 9.77 -8.30 5.02
N ASN A 71 10.90 -7.81 4.49
CA ASN A 71 12.22 -8.07 5.06
C ASN A 71 12.34 -7.55 6.49
N LEU A 72 11.84 -6.34 6.76
CA LEU A 72 11.81 -5.78 8.11
C LEU A 72 11.01 -6.66 9.08
N ARG A 73 9.87 -7.21 8.65
CA ARG A 73 9.08 -8.14 9.51
C ARG A 73 9.84 -9.43 9.83
N HIS A 74 10.76 -9.86 8.98
CA HIS A 74 11.51 -11.09 9.20
C HIS A 74 12.53 -10.97 10.33
N ILE A 75 13.10 -9.78 10.56
CA ILE A 75 14.08 -9.53 11.62
C ILE A 75 13.43 -9.11 12.95
N ILE A 76 12.15 -8.76 12.92
CA ILE A 76 11.40 -8.38 14.11
C ILE A 76 11.03 -9.65 14.91
N PRO A 77 11.16 -9.65 16.25
CA PRO A 77 10.74 -10.77 17.08
C PRO A 77 9.22 -11.03 16.93
N THR A 78 8.87 -12.12 16.25
CA THR A 78 7.50 -12.50 15.94
C THR A 78 7.22 -13.96 16.36
N PHE A 79 5.96 -14.28 16.62
CA PHE A 79 5.58 -15.66 16.98
C PHE A 79 5.61 -16.57 15.73
N PRO A 80 5.97 -17.86 15.88
CA PRO A 80 5.60 -18.84 14.86
C PRO A 80 4.07 -18.81 14.77
N TYR A 81 3.53 -18.52 13.59
CA TYR A 81 2.08 -18.32 13.32
C TYR A 81 1.48 -16.97 13.71
N GLU A 82 2.28 -15.95 14.01
CA GLU A 82 1.74 -14.62 14.25
C GLU A 82 1.02 -14.03 13.02
N ARG A 83 -0.10 -13.34 13.25
CA ARG A 83 -0.76 -12.56 12.21
C ARG A 83 0.21 -11.51 11.68
N ARG A 84 0.22 -11.30 10.36
CA ARG A 84 1.03 -10.25 9.74
C ARG A 84 0.82 -8.89 10.41
N LEU A 85 1.91 -8.33 10.95
CA LEU A 85 1.94 -7.01 11.57
C LEU A 85 1.53 -5.91 10.58
N SER A 86 0.77 -4.93 11.08
CA SER A 86 0.44 -3.73 10.31
C SER A 86 1.71 -2.90 10.04
N LYS A 87 1.65 -1.93 9.11
CA LYS A 87 2.82 -1.07 8.81
C LYS A 87 3.27 -0.29 10.05
N ILE A 88 2.32 0.23 10.83
CA ILE A 88 2.63 1.01 12.03
C ILE A 88 3.22 0.12 13.13
N ASP A 89 2.64 -1.06 13.36
CA ASP A 89 3.17 -2.00 14.37
C ASP A 89 4.58 -2.47 14.01
N THR A 90 4.81 -2.74 12.72
CA THR A 90 6.15 -3.10 12.22
C THR A 90 7.18 -2.01 12.53
N LEU A 91 6.84 -0.74 12.33
CA LEU A 91 7.75 0.38 12.61
C LEU A 91 7.97 0.59 14.10
N ASN A 92 6.89 0.62 14.89
CA ASN A 92 6.96 0.79 16.34
C ASN A 92 7.81 -0.31 16.99
N LEU A 93 7.60 -1.56 16.57
CA LEU A 93 8.31 -2.70 17.11
C LEU A 93 9.77 -2.71 16.67
N ALA A 94 10.07 -2.30 15.42
CA ALA A 94 11.45 -2.14 14.97
C ALA A 94 12.20 -1.07 15.80
N ILE A 95 11.57 0.08 16.07
CA ILE A 95 12.15 1.14 16.90
C ILE A 95 12.45 0.62 18.31
N ALA A 96 11.44 0.02 18.96
CA ALA A 96 11.62 -0.54 20.30
C ALA A 96 12.70 -1.64 20.32
N TYR A 97 12.75 -2.49 19.30
CA TYR A 97 13.74 -3.58 19.23
C TYR A 97 15.16 -3.05 19.03
N ILE A 98 15.37 -2.03 18.18
CA ILE A 98 16.67 -1.38 18.03
C ILE A 98 17.13 -0.79 19.36
N SER A 99 16.27 -0.01 20.04
CA SER A 99 16.61 0.59 21.33
C SER A 99 16.93 -0.45 22.40
N LEU A 100 16.24 -1.60 22.39
CA LEU A 100 16.58 -2.72 23.27
C LEU A 100 17.99 -3.26 23.01
N LEU A 101 18.32 -3.52 21.73
CA LEU A 101 19.63 -4.06 21.36
C LEU A 101 20.75 -3.07 21.66
N GLU A 102 20.52 -1.77 21.43
CA GLU A 102 21.45 -0.71 21.81
C GLU A 102 21.69 -0.68 23.33
N ASP A 103 20.64 -0.76 24.13
CA ASP A 103 20.75 -0.81 25.59
C ASP A 103 21.51 -2.05 26.08
N ILE A 104 21.31 -3.20 25.45
CA ILE A 104 22.05 -4.44 25.75
C ILE A 104 23.54 -4.31 25.39
N LEU A 105 23.85 -3.66 24.26
CA LEU A 105 25.23 -3.56 23.75
C LEU A 105 26.06 -2.50 24.48
N HIS A 106 25.47 -1.39 24.91
CA HIS A 106 26.21 -0.24 25.46
C HIS A 106 26.28 -0.20 26.97
N ARG A 107 25.38 -0.90 27.66
CA ARG A 107 25.47 -1.01 29.11
C ARG A 107 26.50 -2.10 29.39
N ASP A 108 27.55 -1.76 30.14
CA ASP A 108 28.53 -2.70 30.70
C ASP A 108 27.82 -3.62 31.72
N VAL A 109 26.87 -4.42 31.26
CA VAL A 109 26.14 -5.38 32.08
C VAL A 109 26.85 -6.70 31.91
N ASP A 110 27.39 -7.22 33.00
CA ASP A 110 28.04 -8.54 33.05
C ASP A 110 27.08 -9.66 32.60
N ASP A 111 25.77 -9.44 32.71
CA ASP A 111 24.71 -10.32 32.20
C ASP A 111 23.52 -9.55 31.55
N PRO A 112 23.37 -9.58 30.21
CA PRO A 112 22.23 -9.01 29.49
C PRO A 112 20.86 -9.49 30.00
N TYR A 113 20.80 -10.70 30.54
CA TYR A 113 19.57 -11.29 31.04
C TYR A 113 19.09 -10.58 32.32
N GLU A 114 19.99 -10.25 33.24
CA GLU A 114 19.66 -9.50 34.45
C GLU A 114 19.12 -8.10 34.11
N TYR A 115 19.73 -7.43 33.12
CA TYR A 115 19.25 -6.15 32.63
C TYR A 115 17.83 -6.24 32.05
N LEU A 116 17.58 -7.25 31.22
CA LEU A 116 16.25 -7.51 30.65
C LEU A 116 15.21 -7.77 31.75
N GLN A 117 15.52 -8.62 32.73
CA GLN A 117 14.63 -8.91 33.85
C GLN A 117 14.29 -7.65 34.66
N ARG A 118 15.30 -6.86 35.03
CA ARG A 118 15.12 -5.61 35.79
C ARG A 118 14.26 -4.61 35.01
N SER A 119 14.54 -4.44 33.73
CA SER A 119 13.81 -3.52 32.85
C SER A 119 12.34 -3.95 32.68
N VAL A 120 12.08 -5.24 32.48
CA VAL A 120 10.71 -5.79 32.41
C VAL A 120 9.98 -5.60 33.75
N MET A 121 10.66 -5.79 34.87
CA MET A 121 10.08 -5.55 36.20
C MET A 121 9.68 -4.09 36.40
N MET A 122 10.55 -3.14 35.99
CA MET A 122 10.28 -1.70 36.03
C MET A 122 9.06 -1.34 35.18
N ALA A 123 9.00 -1.86 33.96
CA ALA A 123 7.89 -1.63 33.03
C ALA A 123 6.54 -2.14 33.58
N ARG A 124 6.52 -3.35 34.16
CA ARG A 124 5.31 -3.94 34.78
C ARG A 124 4.82 -3.15 36.00
N ARG A 125 5.71 -2.46 36.71
CA ARG A 125 5.39 -1.58 37.84
C ARG A 125 4.94 -0.18 37.41
N GLY A 126 4.97 0.12 36.11
CA GLY A 126 4.69 1.46 35.60
C GLY A 126 5.74 2.49 36.03
N ASP A 127 6.97 2.06 36.28
CA ASP A 127 8.06 2.97 36.64
C ASP A 127 8.39 3.89 35.46
N ARG A 128 8.45 5.19 35.70
CA ARG A 128 8.84 6.20 34.70
C ARG A 128 10.28 6.06 34.24
N ARG A 129 11.11 5.33 35.00
CA ARG A 129 12.49 5.00 34.65
C ARG A 129 12.63 3.73 33.81
N ALA A 130 11.52 3.05 33.51
CA ALA A 130 11.55 1.90 32.62
C ALA A 130 12.10 2.32 31.23
N PRO A 131 12.91 1.49 30.58
CA PRO A 131 13.45 1.81 29.26
C PRO A 131 12.36 2.03 28.22
N LEU A 132 12.56 2.94 27.27
CA LEU A 132 11.55 3.25 26.25
C LEU A 132 11.17 2.04 25.39
N TRP A 133 12.10 1.09 25.21
CA TRP A 133 11.83 -0.14 24.48
C TRP A 133 10.83 -1.07 25.19
N SER A 134 10.59 -0.90 26.49
CA SER A 134 9.78 -1.81 27.32
C SER A 134 8.26 -1.59 27.13
N THR A 135 7.83 -1.58 25.87
CA THR A 135 6.41 -1.52 25.48
C THR A 135 5.71 -2.84 25.84
N SER A 136 4.40 -2.79 26.10
CA SER A 136 3.61 -3.97 26.44
C SER A 136 3.69 -5.06 25.34
N ASP A 137 3.65 -4.66 24.08
CA ASP A 137 3.77 -5.57 22.93
C ASP A 137 5.16 -6.22 22.84
N LEU A 138 6.26 -5.46 22.96
CA LEU A 138 7.60 -6.04 22.94
C LEU A 138 7.86 -6.94 24.14
N ILE A 139 7.43 -6.55 25.35
CA ILE A 139 7.55 -7.39 26.55
C ILE A 139 6.80 -8.71 26.38
N ALA A 140 5.59 -8.67 25.84
CA ALA A 140 4.79 -9.86 25.57
C ALA A 140 5.48 -10.79 24.56
N ARG A 141 6.23 -10.25 23.60
CA ARG A 141 7.01 -11.06 22.64
C ARG A 141 8.26 -11.68 23.28
N LEU A 142 8.94 -10.95 24.14
CA LEU A 142 10.13 -11.45 24.85
C LEU A 142 9.81 -12.64 25.76
N SER A 143 8.61 -12.70 26.36
CA SER A 143 8.21 -13.83 27.20
C SER A 143 7.97 -15.12 26.43
N TRP A 144 7.73 -15.05 25.12
CA TRP A 144 7.53 -16.20 24.24
C TRP A 144 8.80 -16.79 23.65
N ILE A 145 9.90 -16.04 23.70
CA ILE A 145 11.20 -16.58 23.28
C ILE A 145 11.48 -17.82 24.14
N ASN A 146 11.74 -18.95 23.50
CA ASN A 146 12.09 -20.17 24.22
C ASN A 146 13.55 -20.07 24.68
N TRP A 147 13.75 -19.34 25.78
CA TRP A 147 15.06 -19.11 26.40
C TRP A 147 15.79 -20.43 26.72
N LYS A 148 15.07 -21.54 26.94
CA LYS A 148 15.65 -22.87 27.20
C LYS A 148 16.42 -23.45 26.01
N ILE A 149 16.03 -23.13 24.77
CA ILE A 149 16.78 -23.55 23.56
C ILE A 149 18.13 -22.83 23.47
N LEU A 150 18.24 -21.66 24.10
CA LEU A 150 19.46 -20.84 24.17
C LEU A 150 20.27 -21.06 25.47
N GLY A 151 19.83 -21.98 26.34
CA GLY A 151 20.49 -22.22 27.65
C GLY A 151 20.25 -21.12 28.70
N ILE A 152 19.30 -20.22 28.47
CA ILE A 152 19.00 -19.05 29.32
C ILE A 152 17.66 -19.28 30.05
N LYS A 153 17.53 -18.81 31.29
CA LYS A 153 16.26 -18.92 32.05
C LYS A 153 15.18 -17.99 31.45
N PRO A 154 13.89 -18.34 31.51
CA PRO A 154 12.84 -17.48 30.93
C PRO A 154 12.60 -16.21 31.76
N ILE A 155 12.28 -15.09 31.10
CA ILE A 155 11.85 -13.84 31.76
C ILE A 155 10.37 -13.99 32.14
N SER A 156 10.10 -14.61 33.29
CA SER A 156 8.74 -14.75 33.86
C SER A 156 8.33 -13.56 34.70
#